data_AF-A0A2J5A0W3-F1
#
_entry.id   AF-A0A2J5A0W3-F1
#
_cell.length_a   1.000
_cell.length_b   1.000
_cell.length_c   1.000
_cell.angle_alpha   90.00
_cell.angle_beta   90.00
_cell.angle_gamma   90.00
#
_symmetry.space_group_name_H-M   'P 1'
#
loop_
_entity.id
_entity.type
_entity.pdbx_description
1 polymer ?
#
loop_
_entity_poly.entity_id
_entity_poly.type
_entity_poly.pdbx_seq_one_letter_code
_entity_poly.pdbx_strand_id
1 'polypeptide(L)' 'MDELEAGRHWKKDCKLLEVNIPTGTFSEPVNKQDCGGVIINVPKLQYDEYIRQWELYEGKER' A
#
# COMPACT_ATOMS: atom_id res chain seq x y z
N MET A 1 2.37 -4.82 -14.99
CA MET A 1 3.67 -4.85 -14.27
C MET A 1 3.67 -3.85 -13.11
N ASP A 2 2.75 -2.88 -13.13
CA ASP A 2 2.63 -1.79 -12.14
C ASP A 2 2.23 -2.22 -10.72
N GLU A 3 1.43 -3.29 -10.55
CA GLU A 3 0.90 -3.68 -9.23
C GLU A 3 1.97 -4.24 -8.28
N LEU A 4 2.88 -5.07 -8.81
CA LEU A 4 4.02 -5.61 -8.06
C LEU A 4 5.03 -4.53 -7.70
N GLU A 5 5.30 -3.61 -8.63
CA GLU A 5 6.18 -2.47 -8.39
C GLU A 5 5.59 -1.51 -7.35
N ALA A 6 4.28 -1.25 -7.41
CA ALA A 6 3.56 -0.48 -6.39
C ALA A 6 3.60 -1.16 -5.02
N GLY A 7 3.38 -2.48 -4.97
CA GLY A 7 3.50 -3.28 -3.75
C GLY A 7 4.91 -3.20 -3.15
N ARG A 8 5.95 -3.35 -3.97
CA ARG A 8 7.36 -3.16 -3.56
C ARG A 8 7.58 -1.76 -3.00
N HIS A 9 7.19 -0.74 -3.75
CA HIS A 9 7.40 0.67 -3.41
C HIS A 9 6.74 1.00 -2.06
N TRP A 10 5.47 0.65 -1.90
CA TRP A 10 4.75 0.88 -0.65
C TRP A 10 5.33 0.09 0.53
N LYS A 11 5.83 -1.13 0.31
CA LYS A 11 6.44 -1.95 1.38
C LYS A 11 7.83 -1.48 1.80
N LYS A 12 8.67 -1.10 0.84
CA LYS A 12 10.11 -0.85 1.05
C LYS A 12 10.45 0.63 1.18
N ASP A 13 9.79 1.47 0.38
CA ASP A 13 10.16 2.87 0.20
C ASP A 13 9.21 3.82 0.96
N CYS A 14 8.04 3.33 1.39
CA CYS A 14 7.06 4.10 2.16
C CYS A 14 6.94 3.63 3.61
N LYS A 15 6.49 4.54 4.47
CA LYS A 15 6.14 4.30 5.86
C LYS A 15 4.64 4.45 6.05
N LEU A 16 3.97 3.39 6.50
CA LEU A 16 2.59 3.47 6.97
C LEU A 16 2.50 4.39 8.19
N LEU A 17 1.72 5.47 8.06
CA LEU A 17 1.45 6.40 9.15
C LEU A 17 0.15 6.06 9.87
N GLU A 18 -0.89 5.77 9.10
CA GLU A 18 -2.25 5.53 9.62
C GLU A 18 -3.00 4.60 8.66
N VAL A 19 -3.76 3.66 9.19
CA VAL A 19 -4.48 2.63 8.42
C VAL A 19 -5.99 2.77 8.58
N ASN A 20 -6.73 2.35 7.56
CA ASN A 20 -8.19 2.24 7.61
C ASN A 20 -8.89 3.57 7.95
N ILE A 21 -8.43 4.67 7.35
CA ILE A 21 -9.02 5.99 7.52
C ILE A 21 -10.35 6.03 6.76
N PRO A 22 -11.49 6.22 7.43
CA PRO A 22 -12.78 6.33 6.76
C PRO A 22 -12.84 7.64 5.98
N THR A 23 -13.16 7.56 4.69
CA THR A 23 -13.27 8.73 3.80
C THR A 23 -14.72 9.17 3.59
N GLY A 24 -15.68 8.40 4.09
CA GLY A 24 -17.13 8.64 3.94
C GLY A 24 -17.93 7.33 3.99
N THR A 25 -19.26 7.43 4.00
CA THR A 25 -20.17 6.27 4.13
C THR A 25 -20.21 5.37 2.87
N PHE A 26 -19.79 5.90 1.72
CA PHE A 26 -19.83 5.20 0.42
C PHE A 26 -18.48 5.09 -0.27
N SER A 27 -17.41 5.50 0.41
CA SER A 27 -16.06 5.51 -0.14
C SER A 27 -15.19 4.50 0.61
N GLU A 28 -14.27 3.89 -0.13
CA GLU A 28 -13.36 2.92 0.46
C GLU A 28 -12.43 3.60 1.47
N PRO A 29 -12.15 2.94 2.61
CA PRO A 29 -11.18 3.45 3.56
C PRO A 29 -9.79 3.47 2.92
N VAL A 30 -8.97 4.44 3.34
CA VAL A 30 -7.62 4.63 2.79
C VAL A 30 -6.56 4.44 3.88
N ASN A 31 -5.37 4.01 3.49
CA ASN A 31 -4.18 4.04 4.30
C ASN A 31 -3.36 5.30 3.95
N LYS A 32 -2.87 5.99 4.96
CA LYS A 32 -1.97 7.14 4.80
C LYS A 32 -0.53 6.67 4.94
N GLN A 33 0.28 7.01 3.96
CA GLN A 33 1.69 6.62 3.89
C GLN A 33 2.58 7.83 3.63
N ASP A 34 3.78 7.81 4.19
CA ASP A 34 4.86 8.74 3.88
C ASP A 34 5.90 8.06 2.99
N CYS A 35 6.02 8.51 1.76
CA CYS A 35 6.96 7.99 0.78
C CYS A 35 8.06 9.03 0.53
N GLY A 36 9.00 9.15 1.46
CA GLY A 36 10.15 10.07 1.32
C GLY A 36 9.80 11.55 1.50
N GLY A 37 8.86 11.86 2.40
CA GLY A 37 8.38 13.22 2.67
C GLY A 37 7.11 13.59 1.90
N VAL A 38 6.64 12.70 1.00
CA VAL A 38 5.37 12.88 0.29
C VAL A 38 4.31 12.02 0.97
N ILE A 39 3.28 12.68 1.51
CA ILE A 39 2.15 12.00 2.11
C ILE A 39 1.14 11.63 1.02
N ILE A 40 0.87 10.34 0.88
CA ILE A 40 -0.12 9.80 -0.06
C ILE A 40 -1.21 9.03 0.67
N ASN A 41 -2.41 9.04 0.11
CA ASN A 41 -3.53 8.20 0.54
C ASN A 41 -3.74 7.09 -0.49
N VAL A 42 -3.74 5.84 -0.03
CA VAL A 42 -3.92 4.65 -0.88
C VAL A 42 -5.15 3.89 -0.42
N PRO A 43 -6.08 3.49 -1.31
CA PRO A 43 -7.21 2.64 -0.93
C PRO A 43 -6.74 1.38 -0.20
N LYS A 44 -7.35 1.08 0.94
CA LYS A 44 -6.89 -0.01 1.81
C LYS A 44 -6.91 -1.36 1.08
N LEU A 45 -7.97 -1.65 0.32
CA LEU A 45 -8.09 -2.90 -0.42
C LEU A 45 -6.98 -3.06 -1.46
N GLN A 46 -6.67 -1.97 -2.19
CA GLN A 46 -5.59 -1.96 -3.17
C GLN A 46 -4.22 -2.14 -2.50
N TYR A 47 -3.98 -1.43 -1.39
CA TYR A 47 -2.76 -1.57 -0.61
C TYR A 47 -2.57 -3.02 -0.15
N ASP A 48 -3.59 -3.62 0.49
CA ASP A 48 -3.51 -4.96 1.03
C ASP A 48 -3.24 -6.00 -0.06
N GLU A 49 -3.92 -5.90 -1.21
CA GLU A 49 -3.71 -6.84 -2.32
C GLU A 49 -2.30 -6.70 -2.92
N TYR A 50 -1.82 -5.48 -3.17
CA TYR A 50 -0.52 -5.28 -3.83
C TYR A 50 0.65 -5.66 -2.91
N ILE A 51 0.52 -5.41 -1.61
CA ILE A 51 1.50 -5.87 -0.61
C ILE A 51 1.52 -7.40 -0.56
N ARG A 52 0.36 -8.06 -0.57
CA ARG A 52 0.27 -9.53 -0.59
C ARG A 52 0.95 -10.12 -1.83
N GLN A 53 0.71 -9.53 -3.01
CA GLN A 53 1.34 -9.98 -4.25
C GLN A 53 2.87 -9.81 -4.21
N TRP A 54 3.36 -8.67 -3.70
CA TRP A 54 4.78 -8.44 -3.51
C TRP A 54 5.42 -9.44 -2.54
N GLU A 55 4.81 -9.70 -1.39
CA GLU A 55 5.32 -10.66 -0.40
C GLU A 55 5.38 -12.09 -0.95
N LEU A 56 4.37 -12.49 -1.74
CA LEU A 56 4.39 -13.77 -2.45
C LEU A 56 5.50 -13.86 -3.50
N TYR A 57 5.82 -12.75 -4.17
CA TYR A 57 6.92 -12.68 -5.11
C TYR A 57 8.28 -12.75 -4.38
N GLU A 58 8.50 -11.91 -3.38
CA GLU A 58 9.74 -11.88 -2.57
C GLU A 58 10.01 -13.23 -1.88
N GLY A 59 8.96 -13.93 -1.43
CA GLY A 59 9.06 -15.27 -0.84
C GLY A 59 9.37 -16.39 -1.84
N LYS A 60 9.09 -16.21 -3.13
CA LYS A 60 9.48 -17.17 -4.20
C LYS A 60 10.92 -16.96 -4.67
N GLU A 61 11.43 -15.73 -4.56
CA GLU A 61 12.78 -15.35 -4.95
C GLU A 61 13.83 -15.61 -3.84
N ARG A 62 13.43 -16.18 -2.70
CA ARG A 62 14.27 -16.45 -1.52
C ARG A 62 14.55 -17.94 -1.35
#